data_AF-A0AAN8XD30-F1
#
_entry.id   AF-A0AAN8XD30-F1
#
_cell.length_a   1.000
_cell.length_b   1.000
_cell.length_c   1.000
_cell.angle_alpha   90.00
_cell.angle_beta   90.00
_cell.angle_gamma   90.00
#
_symmetry.space_group_name_H-M   'P 1'
#
loop_
_entity.id
_entity.type
_entity.pdbx_description
1 polymer ?
#
loop_
_entity_poly.entity_id
_entity_poly.type
_entity_poly.pdbx_seq_one_letter_code
_entity_poly.pdbx_strand_id
1 'polypeptide(L)'
;MDVAREDIKVCDDTVHSFRYIGSWGGEKTAYVHNPINSYHFLRRLAHDFSSVQDALIDTFTKAVRENITFLRDGVGTPVEADVNGAAYALVRLQDTYDLAVDDLVEGDINGDKAVQELSAEDCLRLGEQSFHNLEFDLSNKWYNKGVELLRAKQPLTEDVLRKIDRVKKQEAHRNTLQNLVTHMIKSSDSVMDQFSGLGIPTSFLKQIYAEKDKDLCQIRQVDEYYRRLCRGEQLQAPEAYIGLKCGYVFGNSGYHRLMPFKAELIWPDPIVMVYHDVLSEVETELMKDITTPRLETTMVHSFTTHQVRKSLARIGKTAWISRGDDPRIDKILMRIEDMTGLTTTTSEDLHVLNYGIGGHYDTHVDFFDLHN
;
A
#
# COMPACT_ATOMS: atom_id res chain seq x y z
N MET A 1 7.19 43.64 -13.06
CA MET A 1 8.43 42.93 -13.45
C MET A 1 8.82 41.87 -12.43
N ASP A 2 8.57 42.09 -11.13
CA ASP A 2 8.92 41.11 -10.09
C ASP A 2 8.00 39.87 -10.07
N VAL A 3 6.69 40.02 -10.28
CA VAL A 3 5.74 38.88 -10.35
C VAL A 3 6.11 37.90 -11.47
N ALA A 4 6.40 38.41 -12.67
CA ALA A 4 6.81 37.58 -13.80
C ALA A 4 8.18 36.88 -13.59
N ARG A 5 9.07 37.43 -12.76
CA ARG A 5 10.35 36.78 -12.40
C ARG A 5 10.16 35.67 -11.39
N GLU A 6 9.22 35.86 -10.46
CA GLU A 6 8.86 34.86 -9.46
C GLU A 6 8.15 33.67 -10.12
N ASP A 7 7.22 33.95 -11.05
CA ASP A 7 6.54 32.93 -11.86
C ASP A 7 7.52 32.14 -12.76
N ILE A 8 8.51 32.82 -13.37
CA ILE A 8 9.55 32.16 -14.17
C ILE A 8 10.46 31.29 -13.30
N LYS A 9 10.81 31.73 -12.09
CA LYS A 9 11.65 30.96 -11.17
C LYS A 9 10.93 29.71 -10.66
N VAL A 10 9.64 29.83 -10.31
CA VAL A 10 8.79 28.69 -9.95
C VAL A 10 8.68 27.72 -11.13
N CYS A 11 8.51 28.22 -12.36
CA CYS A 11 8.54 27.40 -13.56
C CYS A 11 9.89 26.72 -13.78
N ASP A 12 11.03 27.41 -13.62
CA ASP A 12 12.37 26.83 -13.81
C ASP A 12 12.70 25.79 -12.73
N ASP A 13 12.40 26.05 -11.46
CA ASP A 13 12.59 25.09 -10.35
C ASP A 13 11.74 23.83 -10.57
N THR A 14 10.51 24.01 -11.10
CA THR A 14 9.60 22.90 -11.39
C THR A 14 9.97 22.16 -12.68
N VAL A 15 10.41 22.86 -13.73
CA VAL A 15 10.93 22.22 -14.96
C VAL A 15 12.24 21.49 -14.67
N HIS A 16 13.08 21.99 -13.77
CA HIS A 16 14.25 21.27 -13.27
C HIS A 16 13.87 20.00 -12.51
N SER A 17 12.80 20.01 -11.71
CA SER A 17 12.29 18.80 -11.04
C SER A 17 11.73 17.77 -12.03
N PHE A 18 11.19 18.21 -13.18
CA PHE A 18 10.73 17.33 -14.27
C PHE A 18 11.82 16.82 -15.22
N ARG A 19 12.90 17.58 -15.47
CA ARG A 19 14.06 17.10 -16.25
C ARG A 19 14.71 15.84 -15.67
N TYR A 20 14.51 15.61 -14.36
CA TYR A 20 14.96 14.42 -13.67
C TYR A 20 14.24 13.12 -14.08
N ILE A 21 13.00 13.20 -14.62
CA ILE A 21 12.26 12.04 -15.14
C ILE A 21 12.90 11.49 -16.43
N GLY A 22 13.46 12.39 -17.25
CA GLY A 22 14.21 12.03 -18.45
C GLY A 22 15.60 11.48 -18.17
N SER A 23 16.15 11.72 -16.98
CA SER A 23 17.47 11.26 -16.53
C SER A 23 17.41 10.03 -15.62
N TRP A 24 16.31 9.26 -15.65
CA TRP A 24 16.22 7.95 -14.99
C TRP A 24 17.25 6.98 -15.57
N GLY A 25 18.49 7.09 -15.11
CA GLY A 25 19.57 6.13 -15.34
C GLY A 25 19.40 4.95 -14.39
N GLY A 26 18.48 4.06 -14.72
CA GLY A 26 18.16 2.86 -13.96
C GLY A 26 16.94 2.14 -14.52
N GLU A 27 16.70 0.90 -14.11
CA GLU A 27 15.48 0.18 -14.48
C GLU A 27 14.28 0.91 -13.86
N LYS A 28 13.37 1.42 -14.69
CA LYS A 28 12.26 2.32 -14.27
C LYS A 28 11.37 1.69 -13.18
N THR A 29 11.31 0.36 -13.14
CA THR A 29 10.63 -0.44 -12.12
C THR A 29 11.27 -0.27 -10.74
N ALA A 30 12.60 -0.34 -10.64
CA ALA A 30 13.32 -0.22 -9.37
C ALA A 30 13.04 1.12 -8.66
N TYR A 31 12.93 2.21 -9.42
CA TYR A 31 12.62 3.54 -8.84
C TYR A 31 11.25 3.54 -8.13
N VAL A 32 10.21 2.99 -8.76
CA VAL A 32 8.85 2.97 -8.20
C VAL A 32 8.65 1.86 -7.15
N HIS A 33 9.58 0.90 -7.05
CA HIS A 33 9.58 -0.07 -5.96
C HIS A 33 9.93 0.55 -4.61
N ASN A 34 10.70 1.66 -4.59
CA ASN A 34 10.96 2.41 -3.37
C ASN A 34 9.72 3.27 -2.99
N PRO A 35 9.14 3.08 -1.79
CA PRO A 35 7.91 3.78 -1.38
C PRO A 35 8.01 5.31 -1.35
N ILE A 36 9.17 5.86 -0.97
CA ILE A 36 9.40 7.31 -0.88
C ILE A 36 9.52 7.91 -2.29
N ASN A 37 10.25 7.23 -3.18
CA ASN A 37 10.33 7.62 -4.59
C ASN A 37 8.94 7.61 -5.27
N SER A 38 8.12 6.60 -4.98
CA SER A 38 6.76 6.49 -5.48
C SER A 38 5.84 7.59 -4.94
N TYR A 39 5.92 7.89 -3.64
CA TYR A 39 5.21 9.02 -3.05
C TYR A 39 5.59 10.34 -3.73
N HIS A 40 6.88 10.62 -3.87
CA HIS A 40 7.36 11.83 -4.54
C HIS A 40 6.92 11.87 -6.01
N PHE A 41 6.97 10.74 -6.72
CA PHE A 41 6.55 10.66 -8.12
C PHE A 41 5.08 11.05 -8.30
N LEU A 42 4.19 10.46 -7.50
CA LEU A 42 2.76 10.77 -7.54
C LEU A 42 2.49 12.20 -7.11
N ARG A 43 3.15 12.69 -6.06
CA ARG A 43 3.02 14.07 -5.60
C ARG A 43 3.40 15.07 -6.69
N ARG A 44 4.55 14.86 -7.35
CA ARG A 44 5.03 15.73 -8.44
C ARG A 44 4.04 15.75 -9.61
N LEU A 45 3.52 14.60 -10.00
CA LEU A 45 2.58 14.52 -11.12
C LEU A 45 1.19 15.08 -10.80
N ALA A 46 0.73 14.99 -9.55
CA ALA A 46 -0.59 15.51 -9.17
C ALA A 46 -0.58 17.02 -8.86
N HIS A 47 0.44 17.52 -8.16
CA HIS A 47 0.51 18.91 -7.67
C HIS A 47 1.43 19.79 -8.49
N ASP A 48 2.66 19.32 -8.71
CA ASP A 48 3.68 20.17 -9.33
C ASP A 48 3.39 20.32 -10.82
N PHE A 49 2.87 19.27 -11.46
CA PHE A 49 2.53 19.28 -12.88
C PHE A 49 1.29 20.09 -13.21
N SER A 50 0.26 20.08 -12.36
CA SER A 50 -0.93 20.93 -12.54
C SER A 50 -0.55 22.41 -12.45
N SER A 51 0.28 22.76 -11.46
CA SER A 51 0.86 24.09 -11.31
C SER A 51 1.68 24.51 -12.54
N VAL A 52 2.45 23.60 -13.13
CA VAL A 52 3.15 23.85 -14.41
C VAL A 52 2.15 24.06 -15.54
N GLN A 53 1.15 23.20 -15.71
CA GLN A 53 0.14 23.37 -16.78
C GLN A 53 -0.55 24.73 -16.71
N ASP A 54 -0.91 25.18 -15.50
CA ASP A 54 -1.52 26.49 -15.26
C ASP A 54 -0.54 27.63 -15.56
N ALA A 55 0.75 27.46 -15.27
CA ALA A 55 1.80 28.41 -15.64
C ALA A 55 2.09 28.43 -17.17
N LEU A 56 1.78 27.34 -17.89
CA LEU A 56 1.99 27.21 -19.34
C LEU A 56 0.84 27.82 -20.20
N ILE A 57 0.01 28.71 -19.65
CA ILE A 57 -1.14 29.32 -20.36
C ILE A 57 -0.72 30.35 -21.43
N ASP A 58 0.51 30.85 -21.44
CA ASP A 58 0.97 31.85 -22.40
C ASP A 58 1.33 31.26 -23.79
N THR A 59 1.25 32.10 -24.83
CA THR A 59 1.65 31.83 -26.22
C THR A 59 3.09 31.31 -26.38
N PHE A 60 3.97 31.56 -25.41
CA PHE A 60 5.38 31.12 -25.42
C PHE A 60 5.59 29.64 -25.09
N THR A 61 4.58 28.95 -24.56
CA THR A 61 4.71 27.58 -24.02
C THR A 61 4.08 26.50 -24.91
N LYS A 62 3.73 26.84 -26.15
CA LYS A 62 3.13 25.91 -27.13
C LYS A 62 4.00 24.67 -27.40
N ALA A 63 5.32 24.84 -27.54
CA ALA A 63 6.26 23.73 -27.76
C ALA A 63 6.37 22.80 -26.53
N VAL A 64 6.25 23.34 -25.32
CA VAL A 64 6.24 22.56 -24.07
C VAL A 64 4.92 21.80 -23.94
N ARG A 65 3.80 22.42 -24.32
CA ARG A 65 2.47 21.78 -24.33
C ARG A 65 2.41 20.60 -25.31
N GLU A 66 2.95 20.76 -26.53
CA GLU A 66 3.04 19.69 -27.54
C GLU A 66 3.93 18.52 -27.06
N ASN A 67 5.02 18.84 -26.35
CA ASN A 67 5.93 17.85 -25.78
C ASN A 67 5.47 17.28 -24.43
N ILE A 68 4.34 17.74 -23.88
CA ILE A 68 3.72 17.16 -22.69
C ILE A 68 2.52 16.28 -23.08
N THR A 69 1.90 16.53 -24.24
CA THR A 69 0.79 15.72 -24.75
C THR A 69 1.12 14.22 -24.86
N PHE A 70 2.39 13.83 -25.03
CA PHE A 70 2.77 12.41 -25.04
C PHE A 70 2.51 11.70 -23.69
N LEU A 71 2.48 12.44 -22.56
CA LEU A 71 2.11 11.90 -21.25
C LEU A 71 0.60 11.65 -21.14
N ARG A 72 -0.20 12.22 -22.06
CA ARG A 72 -1.67 12.14 -22.06
C ARG A 72 -2.21 10.94 -22.83
N ASP A 73 -1.44 10.38 -23.77
CA ASP A 73 -1.90 9.27 -24.60
C ASP A 73 -1.78 7.95 -23.82
N GLY A 74 -2.89 7.58 -23.16
CA GLY A 74 -3.10 6.25 -22.59
C GLY A 74 -2.85 6.08 -21.08
N VAL A 75 -2.34 7.11 -20.38
CA VAL A 75 -2.11 7.07 -18.92
C VAL A 75 -2.79 8.28 -18.28
N GLY A 76 -3.72 8.04 -17.35
CA GLY A 76 -4.33 9.11 -16.57
C GLY A 76 -3.27 9.83 -15.72
N THR A 77 -3.34 11.15 -15.64
CA THR A 77 -2.48 11.92 -14.72
C THR A 77 -2.89 11.65 -13.28
N PRO A 78 -1.94 11.35 -12.38
CA PRO A 78 -2.21 11.21 -10.95
C PRO A 78 -3.00 12.40 -10.39
N VAL A 79 -3.93 12.12 -9.48
CA VAL A 79 -4.76 13.10 -8.78
C VAL A 79 -4.43 13.10 -7.29
N GLU A 80 -5.03 14.03 -6.54
CA GLU A 80 -4.80 14.15 -5.10
C GLU A 80 -5.06 12.86 -4.31
N ALA A 81 -6.05 12.07 -4.75
CA ALA A 81 -6.35 10.77 -4.17
C ALA A 81 -5.19 9.77 -4.30
N ASP A 82 -4.42 9.82 -5.38
CA ASP A 82 -3.27 8.92 -5.59
C ASP A 82 -2.11 9.27 -4.65
N VAL A 83 -1.88 10.57 -4.43
CA VAL A 83 -0.86 11.03 -3.47
C VAL A 83 -1.24 10.65 -2.04
N ASN A 84 -2.52 10.79 -1.69
CA ASN A 84 -3.02 10.39 -0.37
C ASN A 84 -2.95 8.87 -0.17
N GLY A 85 -3.22 8.08 -1.23
CA GLY A 85 -3.02 6.63 -1.21
C GLY A 85 -1.55 6.23 -0.99
N ALA A 86 -0.61 6.91 -1.64
CA ALA A 86 0.82 6.67 -1.44
C ALA A 86 1.30 7.09 -0.04
N ALA A 87 0.80 8.22 0.47
CA ALA A 87 1.05 8.65 1.84
C ALA A 87 0.50 7.63 2.86
N TYR A 88 -0.71 7.12 2.63
CA TYR A 88 -1.31 6.06 3.44
C TYR A 88 -0.43 4.81 3.46
N ALA A 89 0.01 4.35 2.28
CA ALA A 89 0.88 3.20 2.16
C ALA A 89 2.21 3.38 2.89
N LEU A 90 2.83 4.57 2.80
CA LEU A 90 4.08 4.85 3.49
C LEU A 90 3.92 4.81 5.02
N VAL A 91 2.86 5.41 5.55
CA VAL A 91 2.52 5.36 6.99
C VAL A 91 2.23 3.92 7.43
N ARG A 92 1.54 3.12 6.62
CA ARG A 92 1.30 1.70 6.93
C ARG A 92 2.60 0.90 6.96
N LEU A 93 3.47 1.08 5.96
CA LEU A 93 4.79 0.42 5.93
C LEU A 93 5.64 0.81 7.14
N GLN A 94 5.64 2.09 7.49
CA GLN A 94 6.31 2.57 8.70
C GLN A 94 5.85 1.81 9.94
N ASP A 95 4.53 1.70 10.12
CA ASP A 95 3.93 1.04 11.28
C ASP A 95 4.14 -0.49 11.28
N THR A 96 4.05 -1.15 10.12
CA THR A 96 4.25 -2.60 9.99
C THR A 96 5.71 -2.99 10.26
N TYR A 97 6.65 -2.27 9.67
CA TYR A 97 8.08 -2.60 9.71
C TYR A 97 8.86 -1.87 10.82
N ASP A 98 8.18 -1.07 11.64
CA ASP A 98 8.78 -0.26 12.71
C ASP A 98 9.91 0.66 12.20
N LEU A 99 9.65 1.32 11.06
CA LEU A 99 10.64 2.18 10.41
C LEU A 99 10.77 3.50 11.19
N ALA A 100 12.00 3.91 11.48
CA ALA A 100 12.25 5.16 12.15
C ALA A 100 11.84 6.35 11.26
N VAL A 101 11.25 7.38 11.88
CA VAL A 101 10.88 8.61 11.17
C VAL A 101 12.13 9.26 10.54
N ASP A 102 13.26 9.21 11.23
CA ASP A 102 14.51 9.81 10.76
C ASP A 102 15.04 9.09 9.50
N ASP A 103 15.07 7.75 9.51
CA ASP A 103 15.47 6.96 8.34
C ASP A 103 14.57 7.27 7.13
N LEU A 104 13.25 7.33 7.35
CA LEU A 104 12.29 7.69 6.30
C LEU A 104 12.50 9.13 5.79
N VAL A 105 12.85 10.08 6.66
CA VAL A 105 13.15 11.45 6.23
C VAL A 105 14.40 11.49 5.37
N GLU A 106 15.43 10.75 5.75
CA GLU A 106 16.70 10.63 5.00
C GLU A 106 16.56 9.79 3.71
N GLY A 107 15.37 9.23 3.47
CA GLY A 107 15.08 8.41 2.31
C GLY A 107 15.59 6.97 2.45
N ASP A 108 16.08 6.54 3.60
CA ASP A 108 16.66 5.21 3.78
C ASP A 108 15.61 4.22 4.30
N ILE A 109 15.35 3.16 3.54
CA ILE A 109 14.51 2.04 3.97
C ILE A 109 15.36 0.76 3.88
N ASN A 110 15.84 0.28 5.02
CA ASN A 110 16.65 -0.94 5.12
C ASN A 110 17.89 -0.95 4.19
N GLY A 111 18.52 0.20 3.98
CA GLY A 111 19.67 0.38 3.09
C GLY A 111 19.33 0.70 1.64
N ASP A 112 18.04 0.68 1.25
CA ASP A 112 17.58 1.17 -0.05
C ASP A 112 17.28 2.67 0.04
N LYS A 113 18.20 3.48 -0.50
CA LYS A 113 18.12 4.94 -0.41
C LYS A 113 17.30 5.53 -1.55
N ALA A 114 16.25 6.26 -1.18
CA ALA A 114 15.44 7.07 -2.06
C ALA A 114 16.29 8.17 -2.72
N VAL A 115 15.84 8.59 -3.89
CA VAL A 115 16.50 9.63 -4.67
C VAL A 115 16.38 11.00 -4.01
N GLN A 116 15.28 11.23 -3.30
CA GLN A 116 15.01 12.49 -2.62
C GLN A 116 14.56 12.22 -1.19
N GLU A 117 15.10 13.01 -0.26
CA GLU A 117 14.70 13.05 1.15
C GLU A 117 13.32 13.71 1.32
N LEU A 118 12.58 13.30 2.35
CA LEU A 118 11.30 13.92 2.67
C LEU A 118 11.53 15.34 3.20
N SER A 119 10.82 16.31 2.62
CA SER A 119 10.87 17.69 3.09
C SER A 119 10.06 17.87 4.37
N ALA A 120 10.22 19.04 5.01
CA ALA A 120 9.38 19.43 6.15
C ALA A 120 7.88 19.48 5.76
N GLU A 121 7.59 19.93 4.54
CA GLU A 121 6.26 19.92 3.95
C GLU A 121 5.69 18.49 3.82
N ASP A 122 6.51 17.52 3.39
CA ASP A 122 6.12 16.12 3.28
C ASP A 122 5.81 15.52 4.65
N CYS A 123 6.64 15.80 5.65
CA CYS A 123 6.41 15.36 7.03
C CYS A 123 5.07 15.88 7.57
N LEU A 124 4.74 17.16 7.34
CA LEU A 124 3.46 17.71 7.79
C LEU A 124 2.27 17.02 7.09
N ARG A 125 2.40 16.71 5.80
CA ARG A 125 1.37 16.01 5.02
C ARG A 125 1.20 14.56 5.47
N LEU A 126 2.29 13.85 5.74
CA LEU A 126 2.25 12.49 6.33
C LEU A 126 1.61 12.51 7.72
N GLY A 127 1.85 13.57 8.50
CA GLY A 127 1.18 13.80 9.79
C GLY A 127 -0.33 14.00 9.64
N GLU A 128 -0.77 14.76 8.65
CA GLU A 128 -2.18 14.94 8.32
C GLU A 128 -2.82 13.63 7.83
N GLN A 129 -2.17 12.91 6.93
CA GLN A 129 -2.68 11.63 6.43
C GLN A 129 -2.79 10.61 7.55
N SER A 130 -1.78 10.49 8.41
CA SER A 130 -1.81 9.63 9.60
C SER A 130 -2.99 9.99 10.51
N PHE A 131 -3.30 11.28 10.66
CA PHE A 131 -4.45 11.73 11.45
C PHE A 131 -5.79 11.29 10.84
N HIS A 132 -5.97 11.50 9.53
CA HIS A 132 -7.16 11.03 8.81
C HIS A 132 -7.31 9.51 8.86
N ASN A 133 -6.17 8.83 8.92
CA ASN A 133 -6.10 7.39 9.13
C ASN A 133 -6.22 7.03 10.61
N LEU A 134 -6.63 7.88 11.55
CA LEU A 134 -6.75 7.55 12.98
C LEU A 134 -5.47 6.98 13.63
N GLU A 135 -4.32 7.11 12.95
CA GLU A 135 -2.98 6.74 13.40
C GLU A 135 -2.39 7.93 14.18
N PHE A 136 -2.99 8.26 15.32
CA PHE A 136 -2.72 9.50 16.03
C PHE A 136 -1.28 9.62 16.56
N ASP A 137 -0.68 8.51 16.98
CA ASP A 137 0.70 8.50 17.46
C ASP A 137 1.69 8.78 16.32
N LEU A 138 1.49 8.15 15.15
CA LEU A 138 2.26 8.43 13.94
C LEU A 138 2.04 9.86 13.46
N SER A 139 0.80 10.35 13.52
CA SER A 139 0.47 11.73 13.20
C SER A 139 1.30 12.71 14.01
N ASN A 140 1.36 12.52 15.33
CA ASN A 140 2.14 13.37 16.21
C ASN A 140 3.65 13.28 15.92
N LYS A 141 4.18 12.08 15.68
CA LYS A 141 5.59 11.89 15.27
C LYS A 141 5.93 12.70 14.01
N TRP A 142 5.11 12.59 12.97
CA TRP A 142 5.32 13.28 11.69
C TRP A 142 5.16 14.81 11.79
N TYR A 143 4.15 15.30 12.52
CA TYR A 143 4.00 16.74 12.77
C TYR A 143 5.19 17.32 13.52
N ASN A 144 5.67 16.62 14.55
CA ASN A 144 6.83 17.04 15.31
C ASN A 144 8.09 17.09 14.45
N LYS A 145 8.32 16.05 13.63
CA LYS A 145 9.45 16.03 12.69
C LYS A 145 9.37 17.15 11.66
N GLY A 146 8.19 17.42 11.11
CA GLY A 146 7.99 18.55 10.18
C GLY A 146 8.32 19.90 10.82
N VAL A 147 7.90 20.13 12.07
CA VAL A 147 8.24 21.35 12.82
C VAL A 147 9.74 21.43 13.14
N GLU A 148 10.37 20.31 13.49
CA GLU A 148 11.81 20.22 13.70
C GLU A 148 12.59 20.63 12.44
N LEU A 149 12.26 20.04 11.29
CA LEU A 149 12.89 20.37 10.00
C LEU A 149 12.65 21.84 9.60
N LEU A 150 11.47 22.41 9.88
CA LEU A 150 11.22 23.83 9.64
C LEU A 150 12.10 24.73 10.53
N ARG A 151 12.33 24.35 11.79
CA ARG A 151 13.19 25.10 12.72
C ARG A 151 14.68 24.99 12.36
N ALA A 152 15.08 23.93 11.67
CA ALA A 152 16.45 23.75 11.20
C ALA A 152 16.79 24.63 9.98
N LYS A 153 15.80 25.13 9.22
CA LYS A 153 16.02 25.99 8.05
C LYS A 153 16.63 27.34 8.48
N GLN A 154 17.82 27.69 7.96
CA GLN A 154 18.44 29.00 8.19
C GLN A 154 18.58 29.82 6.90
N PRO A 155 18.25 31.12 6.91
CA PRO A 155 17.64 31.87 8.02
C PRO A 155 16.17 31.52 8.24
N LEU A 156 15.68 31.63 9.48
CA LEU A 156 14.25 31.46 9.77
C LEU A 156 13.48 32.68 9.26
N THR A 157 12.66 32.49 8.22
CA THR A 157 11.79 33.55 7.68
C THR A 157 10.50 33.69 8.49
N GLU A 158 9.84 34.85 8.37
CA GLU A 158 8.56 35.10 9.03
C GLU A 158 7.46 34.12 8.56
N ASP A 159 7.49 33.71 7.29
CA ASP A 159 6.57 32.70 6.75
C ASP A 159 6.77 31.33 7.40
N VAL A 160 8.02 30.93 7.65
CA VAL A 160 8.34 29.68 8.36
C VAL A 160 7.83 29.73 9.80
N LEU A 161 8.05 30.85 10.50
CA LEU A 161 7.52 31.05 11.86
C LEU A 161 6.00 30.98 11.91
N ARG A 162 5.31 31.65 10.97
CA ARG A 162 3.85 31.62 10.86
C ARG A 162 3.32 30.22 10.61
N LYS A 163 4.02 29.44 9.78
CA LYS A 163 3.67 28.04 9.49
C LYS A 163 3.83 27.16 10.73
N ILE A 164 4.92 27.31 11.48
CA ILE A 164 5.15 26.58 12.75
C ILE A 164 4.03 26.92 13.75
N ASP A 165 3.71 28.20 13.92
CA ASP A 165 2.64 28.64 14.84
C ASP A 165 1.28 28.03 14.46
N ARG A 166 0.94 28.03 13.17
CA ARG A 166 -0.29 27.40 12.67
C ARG A 166 -0.37 25.91 13.02
N VAL A 167 0.70 25.16 12.76
CA VAL A 167 0.75 23.71 13.03
C VAL A 167 0.63 23.43 14.53
N LYS A 168 1.29 24.25 15.36
CA LYS A 168 1.25 24.15 16.83
C LYS A 168 -0.12 24.52 17.39
N LYS A 169 -0.77 25.56 16.86
CA LYS A 169 -2.13 25.96 17.27
C LYS A 169 -3.16 24.87 16.98
N GLN A 170 -3.00 24.15 15.87
CA GLN A 170 -3.87 23.03 15.50
C GLN A 170 -3.64 21.77 16.36
N GLU A 171 -2.54 21.67 17.10
CA GLU A 171 -2.20 20.49 17.93
C GLU A 171 -3.26 20.22 19.01
N ALA A 172 -3.69 21.27 19.72
CA ALA A 172 -4.73 21.14 20.75
C ALA A 172 -6.07 20.64 20.16
N HIS A 173 -6.41 21.11 18.96
CA HIS A 173 -7.61 20.68 18.25
C HIS A 173 -7.53 19.21 17.83
N ARG A 174 -6.39 18.78 17.26
CA ARG A 174 -6.14 17.38 16.91
C ARG A 174 -6.24 16.46 18.13
N ASN A 175 -5.64 16.85 19.26
CA ASN A 175 -5.71 16.07 20.50
C ASN A 175 -7.14 15.97 21.05
N THR A 176 -7.94 17.03 20.92
CA THR A 176 -9.35 17.01 21.33
C THR A 176 -10.17 16.09 20.43
N LEU A 177 -9.96 16.15 19.11
CA LEU A 177 -10.61 15.25 18.15
C LEU A 177 -10.22 13.79 18.38
N GLN A 178 -8.95 13.49 18.62
CA GLN A 178 -8.49 12.15 19.00
C GLN A 178 -9.27 11.63 20.21
N ASN A 179 -9.32 12.41 21.29
CA ASN A 179 -10.04 12.02 22.51
C ASN A 179 -11.54 11.80 22.27
N LEU A 180 -12.19 12.67 21.47
CA LEU A 180 -13.59 12.53 21.10
C LEU A 180 -13.84 11.24 20.31
N VAL A 181 -13.03 10.98 19.29
CA VAL A 181 -13.13 9.80 18.45
C VAL A 181 -12.92 8.53 19.29
N THR A 182 -11.88 8.49 20.11
CA THR A 182 -11.62 7.39 21.05
C THR A 182 -12.79 7.18 22.01
N HIS A 183 -13.40 8.25 22.53
CA HIS A 183 -14.54 8.15 23.45
C HIS A 183 -15.83 7.66 22.77
N MET A 184 -16.19 8.23 21.61
CA MET A 184 -17.40 7.84 20.86
C MET A 184 -17.42 6.35 20.56
N ILE A 185 -16.26 5.79 20.24
CA ILE A 185 -16.11 4.38 19.90
C ILE A 185 -16.17 3.48 21.13
N LYS A 186 -15.58 3.90 22.25
CA LYS A 186 -15.74 3.19 23.53
C LYS A 186 -17.23 3.04 23.88
N SER A 187 -18.02 4.05 23.56
CA SER A 187 -19.43 4.14 23.95
C SER A 187 -20.45 3.53 22.98
N SER A 188 -20.08 3.13 21.75
CA SER A 188 -21.07 2.63 20.76
C SER A 188 -20.53 1.53 19.85
N ASP A 189 -21.12 0.33 19.93
CA ASP A 189 -20.80 -0.79 19.03
C ASP A 189 -21.32 -0.55 17.61
N SER A 190 -22.41 0.21 17.45
CA SER A 190 -22.92 0.62 16.13
C SER A 190 -21.95 1.52 15.37
N VAL A 191 -21.13 2.31 16.07
CA VAL A 191 -20.10 3.14 15.43
C VAL A 191 -18.97 2.25 14.94
N MET A 192 -18.60 1.21 15.69
CA MET A 192 -17.60 0.22 15.28
C MET A 192 -17.99 -0.55 14.02
N ASP A 193 -19.27 -0.88 13.91
CA ASP A 193 -19.84 -1.56 12.75
C ASP A 193 -19.91 -0.71 11.47
N GLN A 194 -19.78 0.62 11.59
CA GLN A 194 -19.60 1.50 10.43
C GLN A 194 -18.14 1.53 9.95
N PHE A 195 -17.20 1.22 10.83
CA PHE A 195 -15.79 1.13 10.51
C PHE A 195 -15.39 -0.28 10.03
N SER A 196 -16.16 -1.32 10.35
CA SER A 196 -15.95 -2.68 9.84
C SER A 196 -16.07 -2.71 8.31
N GLY A 197 -15.04 -3.22 7.63
CA GLY A 197 -14.93 -3.23 6.17
C GLY A 197 -14.39 -1.95 5.52
N LEU A 198 -14.27 -0.83 6.24
CA LEU A 198 -13.58 0.36 5.72
C LEU A 198 -12.05 0.25 5.83
N GLY A 199 -11.56 -0.74 6.58
CA GLY A 199 -10.16 -0.85 7.00
C GLY A 199 -9.94 0.09 8.17
N ILE A 200 -9.96 -0.48 9.37
CA ILE A 200 -9.65 0.25 10.59
C ILE A 200 -8.15 0.06 10.83
N PRO A 201 -7.37 1.14 10.93
CA PRO A 201 -5.95 1.05 11.19
C PRO A 201 -5.69 0.20 12.43
N THR A 202 -4.73 -0.70 12.37
CA THR A 202 -4.64 -1.76 13.38
C THR A 202 -4.22 -1.23 14.75
N SER A 203 -3.48 -0.12 14.81
CA SER A 203 -3.19 0.58 16.07
C SER A 203 -4.47 1.07 16.76
N PHE A 204 -5.43 1.53 15.96
CA PHE A 204 -6.72 2.01 16.40
C PHE A 204 -7.64 0.86 16.80
N LEU A 205 -7.63 -0.24 16.03
CA LEU A 205 -8.28 -1.50 16.43
C LEU A 205 -7.77 -2.00 17.77
N LYS A 206 -6.44 -2.06 17.98
CA LYS A 206 -5.83 -2.48 19.26
C LYS A 206 -6.37 -1.72 20.45
N GLN A 207 -6.55 -0.41 20.32
CA GLN A 207 -7.04 0.44 21.41
C GLN A 207 -8.51 0.17 21.75
N ILE A 208 -9.32 -0.16 20.76
CA ILE A 208 -10.75 -0.41 20.92
C ILE A 208 -11.01 -1.82 21.46
N TYR A 209 -10.25 -2.78 20.94
CA TYR A 209 -10.43 -4.19 21.16
C TYR A 209 -9.77 -4.72 22.44
N ALA A 210 -8.71 -4.07 22.92
CA ALA A 210 -8.08 -4.42 24.20
C ALA A 210 -8.98 -4.16 25.43
N GLU A 211 -10.09 -3.43 25.28
CA GLU A 211 -10.93 -2.99 26.41
C GLU A 211 -12.29 -3.69 26.51
N LYS A 212 -12.76 -4.38 25.46
CA LYS A 212 -14.15 -4.91 25.40
C LYS A 212 -14.32 -6.43 25.57
N ASP A 213 -13.30 -7.28 25.43
CA ASP A 213 -13.47 -8.74 25.61
C ASP A 213 -12.18 -9.52 25.97
N LYS A 214 -12.32 -10.70 26.58
CA LYS A 214 -11.20 -11.60 26.95
C LYS A 214 -10.71 -12.48 25.79
N ASP A 215 -11.56 -12.81 24.82
CA ASP A 215 -11.17 -13.58 23.62
C ASP A 215 -10.31 -12.74 22.64
N LEU A 216 -10.35 -11.42 22.80
CA LEU A 216 -9.63 -10.43 21.99
C LEU A 216 -8.12 -10.29 22.28
N CYS A 217 -7.61 -10.93 23.33
CA CYS A 217 -6.16 -11.15 23.50
C CYS A 217 -5.57 -11.85 22.27
N GLN A 218 -6.33 -12.77 21.66
CA GLN A 218 -5.92 -13.50 20.47
C GLN A 218 -5.81 -12.60 19.24
N ILE A 219 -6.75 -11.66 19.03
CA ILE A 219 -6.70 -10.73 17.89
C ILE A 219 -5.53 -9.75 18.02
N ARG A 220 -5.30 -9.21 19.23
CA ARG A 220 -4.14 -8.36 19.52
C ARG A 220 -2.83 -9.10 19.27
N GLN A 221 -2.77 -10.36 19.69
CA GLN A 221 -1.64 -11.25 19.42
C GLN A 221 -1.46 -11.49 17.93
N VAL A 222 -2.53 -11.72 17.16
CA VAL A 222 -2.45 -11.97 15.71
C VAL A 222 -1.86 -10.79 14.96
N ASP A 223 -2.28 -9.54 15.22
CA ASP A 223 -1.68 -8.38 14.54
C ASP A 223 -0.24 -8.12 15.01
N GLU A 224 0.04 -8.29 16.31
CA GLU A 224 1.40 -8.17 16.82
C GLU A 224 2.32 -9.21 16.17
N TYR A 225 1.91 -10.47 16.13
CA TYR A 225 2.65 -11.53 15.45
C TYR A 225 2.77 -11.28 13.96
N TYR A 226 1.72 -10.82 13.28
CA TYR A 226 1.76 -10.45 11.87
C TYR A 226 2.89 -9.44 11.60
N ARG A 227 2.95 -8.34 12.36
CA ARG A 227 3.96 -7.30 12.18
C ARG A 227 5.37 -7.79 12.48
N ARG A 228 5.52 -8.59 13.54
CA ARG A 228 6.80 -9.22 13.89
C ARG A 228 7.27 -10.17 12.78
N LEU A 229 6.37 -10.98 12.23
CA LEU A 229 6.65 -11.86 11.09
C LEU A 229 7.00 -11.07 9.83
N CYS A 230 6.31 -9.96 9.54
CA CYS A 230 6.67 -9.07 8.43
C CYS A 230 8.10 -8.52 8.57
N ARG A 231 8.56 -8.25 9.80
CA ARG A 231 9.95 -7.85 10.08
C ARG A 231 10.96 -9.00 10.02
N GLY A 232 10.52 -10.23 9.71
CA GLY A 232 11.36 -11.41 9.68
C GLY A 232 11.74 -11.94 11.07
N GLU A 233 11.01 -11.55 12.13
CA GLU A 233 11.25 -12.10 13.46
C GLU A 233 10.85 -13.58 13.50
N GLN A 234 11.76 -14.43 14.01
CA GLN A 234 11.45 -15.84 14.24
C GLN A 234 10.68 -15.98 15.56
N LEU A 235 9.37 -16.24 15.45
CA LEU A 235 8.49 -16.36 16.61
C LEU A 235 8.47 -17.77 17.22
N GLN A 236 8.75 -18.79 16.41
CA GLN A 236 8.68 -20.18 16.83
C GLN A 236 10.06 -20.69 17.27
N ALA A 237 10.07 -21.58 18.26
CA ALA A 237 11.31 -22.22 18.70
C ALA A 237 11.84 -23.19 17.61
N PRO A 238 13.15 -23.44 17.52
CA PRO A 238 13.74 -24.33 16.52
C PRO A 238 13.08 -25.72 16.46
N GLU A 239 12.57 -26.20 17.60
CA GLU A 239 11.87 -27.48 17.72
C GLU A 239 10.59 -27.55 16.88
N ALA A 240 9.92 -26.42 16.66
CA ALA A 240 8.70 -26.34 15.84
C ALA A 240 8.99 -26.66 14.36
N TYR A 241 10.23 -26.51 13.92
CA TYR A 241 10.66 -26.79 12.55
C TYR A 241 11.16 -28.24 12.38
N ILE A 242 11.25 -29.01 13.46
CA ILE A 242 11.66 -30.42 13.39
C ILE A 242 10.58 -31.21 12.67
N GLY A 243 10.97 -31.91 11.60
CA GLY A 243 10.08 -32.77 10.83
C GLY A 243 9.39 -32.07 9.66
N LEU A 244 9.62 -30.77 9.46
CA LEU A 244 9.35 -30.12 8.18
C LEU A 244 10.22 -30.75 7.10
N LYS A 245 9.62 -31.03 5.95
CA LYS A 245 10.25 -31.78 4.85
C LYS A 245 9.99 -31.08 3.53
N CYS A 246 10.99 -31.07 2.67
CA CYS A 246 10.84 -30.78 1.26
C CYS A 246 11.11 -32.04 0.43
N GLY A 247 10.46 -32.16 -0.72
CA GLY A 247 10.63 -33.32 -1.58
C GLY A 247 9.65 -33.37 -2.73
N TYR A 248 9.66 -34.50 -3.42
CA TYR A 248 8.75 -34.78 -4.52
C TYR A 248 7.45 -35.38 -4.01
N VAL A 249 6.33 -34.73 -4.31
CA VAL A 249 4.97 -35.22 -4.03
C VAL A 249 4.40 -35.80 -5.31
N PHE A 250 3.96 -37.05 -5.23
CA PHE A 250 3.41 -37.80 -6.36
C PHE A 250 1.90 -37.74 -6.36
N GLY A 251 1.32 -37.36 -7.51
CA GLY A 251 -0.12 -37.33 -7.70
C GLY A 251 -0.72 -38.70 -8.04
N ASN A 252 -2.05 -38.77 -8.03
CA ASN A 252 -2.79 -39.98 -8.38
C ASN A 252 -2.93 -40.19 -9.90
N SER A 253 -2.73 -39.16 -10.73
CA SER A 253 -2.80 -39.28 -12.19
C SER A 253 -1.55 -39.96 -12.79
N GLY A 254 -1.72 -40.68 -13.89
CA GLY A 254 -0.62 -41.39 -14.56
C GLY A 254 0.49 -40.45 -15.05
N TYR A 255 0.13 -39.24 -15.47
CA TYR A 255 1.09 -38.21 -15.88
C TYR A 255 1.90 -37.67 -14.68
N HIS A 256 1.26 -37.45 -13.52
CA HIS A 256 1.91 -36.88 -12.33
C HIS A 256 2.72 -37.88 -11.49
N ARG A 257 2.50 -39.18 -11.70
CA ARG A 257 3.45 -40.20 -11.21
C ARG A 257 4.81 -40.11 -11.89
N LEU A 258 4.85 -39.62 -13.14
CA LEU A 258 6.09 -39.43 -13.90
C LEU A 258 6.67 -38.02 -13.75
N MET A 259 5.82 -37.03 -13.46
CA MET A 259 6.19 -35.63 -13.22
C MET A 259 5.68 -35.17 -11.84
N PRO A 260 6.39 -35.52 -10.75
CA PRO A 260 6.00 -35.13 -9.40
C PRO A 260 6.23 -33.64 -9.13
N PHE A 261 5.49 -33.08 -8.18
CA PHE A 261 5.67 -31.69 -7.76
C PHE A 261 6.77 -31.56 -6.72
N LYS A 262 7.56 -30.49 -6.83
CA LYS A 262 8.47 -30.08 -5.76
C LYS A 262 7.63 -29.37 -4.71
N ALA A 263 7.56 -29.91 -3.50
CA ALA A 263 6.80 -29.32 -2.41
C ALA A 263 7.64 -29.20 -1.14
N GLU A 264 7.35 -28.17 -0.35
CA GLU A 264 7.93 -27.92 0.96
C GLU A 264 6.80 -27.73 1.98
N LEU A 265 6.80 -28.55 3.05
CA LEU A 265 5.93 -28.34 4.20
C LEU A 265 6.51 -27.23 5.08
N ILE A 266 5.83 -26.09 5.13
CA ILE A 266 6.23 -24.92 5.91
C ILE A 266 5.63 -24.97 7.32
N TRP A 267 4.41 -25.49 7.45
CA TRP A 267 3.73 -25.62 8.74
C TRP A 267 2.78 -26.83 8.72
N PRO A 268 2.71 -27.64 9.80
CA PRO A 268 1.91 -28.86 9.81
C PRO A 268 0.45 -28.66 10.27
N ASP A 269 0.16 -27.63 11.07
CA ASP A 269 -1.19 -27.38 11.61
C ASP A 269 -1.47 -25.88 11.88
N PRO A 270 -2.20 -25.17 11.01
CA PRO A 270 -2.79 -25.68 9.76
C PRO A 270 -1.71 -26.08 8.75
N ILE A 271 -2.04 -27.00 7.83
CA ILE A 271 -1.09 -27.42 6.80
C ILE A 271 -0.81 -26.23 5.86
N VAL A 272 0.44 -25.75 5.85
CA VAL A 272 0.95 -24.76 4.90
C VAL A 272 2.03 -25.42 4.06
N MET A 273 1.82 -25.49 2.76
CA MET A 273 2.71 -26.15 1.81
C MET A 273 2.99 -25.24 0.62
N VAL A 274 4.26 -25.13 0.26
CA VAL A 274 4.72 -24.37 -0.90
C VAL A 274 5.03 -25.36 -2.02
N TYR A 275 4.40 -25.18 -3.17
CA TYR A 275 4.72 -25.91 -4.39
C TYR A 275 5.56 -25.02 -5.31
N HIS A 276 6.70 -25.54 -5.75
CA HIS A 276 7.63 -24.81 -6.60
C HIS A 276 7.40 -25.11 -8.08
N ASP A 277 7.74 -24.14 -8.93
CA ASP A 277 7.71 -24.25 -10.39
C ASP A 277 6.32 -24.65 -10.94
N VAL A 278 5.25 -24.21 -10.26
CA VAL A 278 3.87 -24.56 -10.62
C VAL A 278 3.45 -23.89 -11.92
N LEU A 279 3.83 -22.63 -12.14
CA LEU A 279 3.53 -21.86 -13.34
C LEU A 279 4.81 -21.63 -14.14
N SER A 280 4.75 -21.86 -15.44
CA SER A 280 5.83 -21.47 -16.35
C SER A 280 5.77 -19.98 -16.67
N GLU A 281 6.90 -19.40 -17.10
CA GLU A 281 6.95 -17.98 -17.50
C GLU A 281 5.90 -17.63 -18.58
N VAL A 282 5.70 -18.52 -19.55
CA VAL A 282 4.71 -18.34 -20.62
C VAL A 282 3.28 -18.33 -20.08
N GLU A 283 2.99 -19.16 -19.08
CA GLU A 283 1.68 -19.17 -18.41
C GLU A 283 1.47 -17.92 -17.56
N THR A 284 2.52 -17.47 -16.86
CA THR A 284 2.50 -16.24 -16.07
C THR A 284 2.23 -15.01 -16.95
N GLU A 285 2.95 -14.86 -18.07
CA GLU A 285 2.75 -13.75 -19.00
C GLU A 285 1.35 -13.79 -19.66
N LEU A 286 0.87 -14.98 -20.02
CA LEU A 286 -0.49 -15.15 -20.51
C LEU A 286 -1.55 -14.65 -19.50
N MET A 287 -1.42 -15.04 -18.24
CA MET A 287 -2.36 -14.60 -17.20
C MET A 287 -2.34 -13.09 -17.04
N LYS A 288 -1.16 -12.45 -17.13
CA LYS A 288 -1.04 -10.99 -17.12
C LYS A 288 -1.70 -10.36 -18.35
N ASP A 289 -1.50 -10.90 -19.54
CA ASP A 289 -2.10 -10.38 -20.78
C ASP A 289 -3.63 -10.42 -20.75
N ILE A 290 -4.20 -11.52 -20.25
CA ILE A 290 -5.66 -11.68 -20.10
C ILE A 290 -6.21 -10.68 -19.07
N THR A 291 -5.50 -10.49 -17.96
CA THR A 291 -6.05 -9.77 -16.79
C THR A 291 -5.76 -8.29 -16.77
N THR A 292 -4.63 -7.83 -17.32
CA THR A 292 -4.25 -6.42 -17.34
C THR A 292 -5.37 -5.48 -17.84
N PRO A 293 -6.07 -5.77 -18.95
CA PRO A 293 -7.18 -4.91 -19.40
C PRO A 293 -8.45 -5.03 -18.55
N ARG A 294 -8.55 -6.05 -17.68
CA ARG A 294 -9.70 -6.34 -16.81
C ARG A 294 -9.50 -5.88 -15.35
N LEU A 295 -8.33 -5.36 -15.00
CA LEU A 295 -7.99 -4.98 -13.64
C LEU A 295 -8.80 -3.77 -13.16
N GLU A 296 -9.65 -3.99 -12.17
CA GLU A 296 -10.45 -2.95 -11.52
C GLU A 296 -10.04 -2.75 -10.06
N THR A 297 -10.28 -1.55 -9.51
CA THR A 297 -9.97 -1.28 -8.10
C THR A 297 -10.78 -2.21 -7.21
N THR A 298 -10.13 -2.87 -6.26
CA THR A 298 -10.80 -3.80 -5.36
C THR A 298 -11.82 -3.10 -4.47
N MET A 299 -12.97 -3.75 -4.31
CA MET A 299 -14.06 -3.31 -3.45
C MET A 299 -14.37 -4.43 -2.44
N VAL A 300 -14.85 -4.06 -1.26
CA VAL A 300 -15.37 -5.03 -0.27
C VAL A 300 -16.84 -4.77 -0.01
N HIS A 301 -17.55 -5.83 0.36
CA HIS A 301 -18.90 -5.71 0.88
C HIS A 301 -18.84 -5.34 2.35
N SER A 302 -19.50 -4.25 2.73
CA SER A 302 -19.76 -3.96 4.14
C SER A 302 -20.70 -5.04 4.69
N PHE A 303 -20.28 -5.73 5.75
CA PHE A 303 -21.10 -6.78 6.40
C PHE A 303 -22.44 -6.24 6.93
N THR A 304 -22.45 -4.97 7.34
CA THR A 304 -23.58 -4.33 8.03
C THR A 304 -24.52 -3.61 7.07
N THR A 305 -23.96 -2.91 6.09
CA THR A 305 -24.76 -2.11 5.14
C THR A 305 -25.02 -2.84 3.82
N HIS A 306 -24.36 -3.98 3.59
CA HIS A 306 -24.32 -4.72 2.32
C HIS A 306 -23.88 -3.87 1.11
N GLN A 307 -23.33 -2.67 1.36
CA GLN A 307 -22.85 -1.80 0.31
C GLN A 307 -21.43 -2.19 -0.12
N VAL A 308 -21.20 -2.17 -1.43
CA VAL A 308 -19.87 -2.32 -2.03
C VAL A 308 -19.12 -1.01 -1.86
N ARG A 309 -18.01 -1.03 -1.13
CA ARG A 309 -17.18 0.16 -0.85
C ARG A 309 -15.70 -0.11 -1.10
N LYS A 310 -14.95 0.94 -1.44
CA LYS A 310 -13.48 0.88 -1.45
C LYS A 310 -13.03 0.62 -0.02
N SER A 311 -12.30 -0.46 0.20
CA SER A 311 -11.78 -0.82 1.51
C SER A 311 -10.36 -0.33 1.66
N LEU A 312 -10.00 0.16 2.84
CA LEU A 312 -8.60 0.31 3.23
C LEU A 312 -8.00 -1.02 3.72
N ALA A 313 -8.81 -2.09 3.89
CA ALA A 313 -8.32 -3.40 4.31
C ALA A 313 -7.81 -4.27 3.15
N ARG A 314 -8.28 -4.00 1.93
CA ARG A 314 -7.84 -4.67 0.70
C ARG A 314 -7.60 -3.63 -0.38
N ILE A 315 -6.34 -3.24 -0.52
CA ILE A 315 -5.90 -2.23 -1.47
C ILE A 315 -5.17 -2.94 -2.61
N GLY A 316 -5.75 -2.86 -3.80
CA GLY A 316 -5.18 -3.42 -5.01
C GLY A 316 -6.13 -3.28 -6.19
N LYS A 317 -5.73 -3.89 -7.29
CA LYS A 317 -6.60 -4.14 -8.43
C LYS A 317 -6.80 -5.63 -8.59
N THR A 318 -8.00 -6.02 -9.00
CA THR A 318 -8.42 -7.41 -9.10
C THR A 318 -9.04 -7.68 -10.45
N ALA A 319 -8.80 -8.88 -10.96
CA ALA A 319 -9.42 -9.42 -12.15
C ALA A 319 -9.67 -10.92 -11.95
N TRP A 320 -10.61 -11.46 -12.71
CA TRP A 320 -10.94 -12.88 -12.67
C TRP A 320 -10.60 -13.54 -14.01
N ILE A 321 -10.11 -14.78 -13.94
CA ILE A 321 -9.91 -15.64 -15.10
C ILE A 321 -10.74 -16.92 -14.89
N SER A 322 -11.67 -17.16 -15.80
CA SER A 322 -12.57 -18.31 -15.70
C SER A 322 -12.07 -19.49 -16.51
N ARG A 323 -12.56 -20.69 -16.18
CA ARG A 323 -12.37 -21.88 -17.02
C ARG A 323 -12.87 -21.61 -18.45
N GLY A 324 -12.09 -22.00 -19.45
CA GLY A 324 -12.41 -21.80 -20.86
C GLY A 324 -11.95 -20.47 -21.46
N ASP A 325 -11.43 -19.52 -20.66
CA ASP A 325 -10.85 -18.27 -21.19
C ASP A 325 -9.64 -18.53 -22.10
N ASP A 326 -8.83 -19.54 -21.78
CA ASP A 326 -7.74 -20.05 -22.62
C ASP A 326 -7.45 -21.52 -22.29
N PRO A 327 -7.15 -22.40 -23.27
CA PRO A 327 -6.82 -23.81 -23.01
C PRO A 327 -5.65 -24.04 -22.04
N ARG A 328 -4.75 -23.06 -21.87
CA ARG A 328 -3.66 -23.11 -20.89
C ARG A 328 -4.16 -22.88 -19.47
N ILE A 329 -5.20 -22.06 -19.28
CA ILE A 329 -5.84 -21.87 -17.97
C ILE A 329 -6.49 -23.18 -17.52
N ASP A 330 -7.17 -23.89 -18.41
CA ASP A 330 -7.76 -25.19 -18.09
C ASP A 330 -6.70 -26.20 -17.64
N LYS A 331 -5.52 -26.19 -18.26
CA LYS A 331 -4.37 -27.01 -17.84
C LYS A 331 -3.83 -26.62 -16.47
N ILE A 332 -3.83 -25.32 -16.14
CA ILE A 332 -3.44 -24.83 -14.80
C ILE A 332 -4.46 -25.31 -13.76
N LEU A 333 -5.75 -25.22 -14.04
CA LEU A 333 -6.80 -25.71 -13.14
C LEU A 333 -6.68 -27.22 -12.89
N MET A 334 -6.47 -28.02 -13.94
CA MET A 334 -6.18 -29.45 -13.80
C MET A 334 -4.93 -29.70 -12.93
N ARG A 335 -3.86 -28.93 -13.13
CA ARG A 335 -2.63 -29.02 -12.33
C ARG A 335 -2.91 -28.72 -10.85
N ILE A 336 -3.76 -27.73 -10.54
CA ILE A 336 -4.19 -27.43 -9.17
C ILE A 336 -4.97 -28.60 -8.57
N GLU A 337 -5.85 -29.26 -9.33
CA GLU A 337 -6.54 -30.47 -8.86
C GLU A 337 -5.55 -31.57 -8.51
N ASP A 338 -4.55 -31.78 -9.35
CA ASP A 338 -3.53 -32.80 -9.14
C ASP A 338 -2.59 -32.50 -7.96
N MET A 339 -2.31 -31.22 -7.69
CA MET A 339 -1.53 -30.77 -6.53
C MET A 339 -2.30 -30.89 -5.21
N THR A 340 -3.58 -30.53 -5.22
CA THR A 340 -4.39 -30.43 -3.99
C THR A 340 -5.18 -31.71 -3.69
N GLY A 341 -5.42 -32.54 -4.70
CA GLY A 341 -6.37 -33.65 -4.63
C GLY A 341 -7.84 -33.21 -4.59
N LEU A 342 -8.11 -31.92 -4.80
CA LEU A 342 -9.45 -31.33 -4.75
C LEU A 342 -9.90 -30.92 -6.15
N THR A 343 -11.18 -31.10 -6.47
CA THR A 343 -11.67 -30.67 -7.79
C THR A 343 -11.86 -29.15 -7.87
N THR A 344 -11.50 -28.58 -9.00
CA THR A 344 -11.74 -27.19 -9.44
C THR A 344 -13.03 -27.08 -10.26
N THR A 345 -13.89 -28.11 -10.26
CA THR A 345 -15.20 -28.06 -10.95
C THR A 345 -16.18 -27.13 -10.21
N THR A 346 -16.09 -27.10 -8.89
CA THR A 346 -16.93 -26.26 -8.01
C THR A 346 -16.14 -25.12 -7.37
N SER A 347 -14.88 -24.93 -7.75
CA SER A 347 -14.09 -23.81 -7.23
C SER A 347 -14.58 -22.51 -7.84
N GLU A 348 -14.30 -21.42 -7.14
CA GLU A 348 -14.37 -20.09 -7.74
C GLU A 348 -13.37 -19.95 -8.89
N ASP A 349 -13.56 -18.92 -9.70
CA ASP A 349 -12.63 -18.55 -10.76
C ASP A 349 -11.30 -18.07 -10.19
N LEU A 350 -10.24 -18.11 -11.01
CA LEU A 350 -8.92 -17.65 -10.58
C LEU A 350 -8.96 -16.15 -10.33
N HIS A 351 -8.71 -15.76 -9.08
CA HIS A 351 -8.62 -14.38 -8.67
C HIS A 351 -7.19 -13.87 -8.84
N VAL A 352 -6.98 -12.96 -9.80
CA VAL A 352 -5.69 -12.30 -10.01
C VAL A 352 -5.68 -10.97 -9.28
N LEU A 353 -4.70 -10.79 -8.39
CA LEU A 353 -4.51 -9.57 -7.62
C LEU A 353 -3.23 -8.85 -8.07
N ASN A 354 -3.34 -7.55 -8.27
CA ASN A 354 -2.22 -6.63 -8.45
C ASN A 354 -2.22 -5.63 -7.29
N TYR A 355 -1.26 -5.78 -6.38
CA TYR A 355 -1.12 -4.90 -5.22
C TYR A 355 -0.52 -3.53 -5.58
N GLY A 356 0.22 -3.40 -6.69
CA GLY A 356 0.86 -2.15 -7.06
C GLY A 356 1.72 -1.55 -5.94
N ILE A 357 1.85 -0.22 -5.91
CA ILE A 357 2.60 0.50 -4.89
C ILE A 357 1.75 0.57 -3.62
N GLY A 358 2.19 -0.11 -2.56
CA GLY A 358 1.54 0.01 -1.28
C GLY A 358 0.15 -0.64 -1.22
N GLY A 359 -0.18 -1.55 -2.14
CA GLY A 359 -1.32 -2.44 -1.93
C GLY A 359 -1.03 -3.49 -0.87
N HIS A 360 -2.09 -3.99 -0.27
CA HIS A 360 -2.04 -5.05 0.72
C HIS A 360 -3.41 -5.70 0.84
N TYR A 361 -3.42 -6.81 1.57
CA TYR A 361 -4.63 -7.38 2.11
C TYR A 361 -4.36 -7.62 3.61
N ASP A 362 -5.19 -7.05 4.46
CA ASP A 362 -5.15 -7.30 5.90
C ASP A 362 -5.34 -8.77 6.24
N THR A 363 -4.88 -9.18 7.42
CA THR A 363 -5.07 -10.53 7.93
C THR A 363 -6.55 -10.89 7.96
N HIS A 364 -6.91 -11.96 7.26
CA HIS A 364 -8.28 -12.45 7.14
C HIS A 364 -8.28 -13.98 7.08
N VAL A 365 -9.50 -14.52 7.06
CA VAL A 365 -9.77 -15.93 6.78
C VAL A 365 -10.56 -16.02 5.48
N ASP A 366 -10.33 -17.07 4.71
CA ASP A 366 -10.98 -17.27 3.40
C ASP A 366 -12.36 -17.92 3.52
N PHE A 367 -12.73 -18.44 4.69
CA PHE A 367 -14.05 -19.02 4.89
C PHE A 367 -15.11 -17.92 5.08
N PHE A 368 -16.30 -18.17 4.56
CA PHE A 368 -17.48 -17.36 4.82
C PHE A 368 -18.39 -18.09 5.80
N ASP A 369 -18.85 -17.42 6.85
CA ASP A 369 -19.88 -17.97 7.72
C ASP A 369 -21.23 -17.90 7.00
N LEU A 370 -21.73 -19.06 6.56
CA LEU A 370 -22.99 -19.18 5.84
C LEU A 370 -24.22 -19.18 6.77
N HIS A 371 -24.03 -18.97 8.07
CA HIS A 371 -25.08 -19.10 9.09
C HIS A 371 -25.62 -17.78 9.68
N ASN A 372 -25.32 -16.62 9.11
CA ASN A 372 -25.94 -15.34 9.51
C ASN A 372 -26.88 -14.78 8.44
#